data_AF-A0AAE1XAT3-F1
#
_entry.id   AF-A0AAE1XAT3-F1
#
_cell.length_a   1.000
_cell.length_b   1.000
_cell.length_c   1.000
_cell.angle_alpha   90.00
_cell.angle_beta   90.00
_cell.angle_gamma   90.00
#
_symmetry.space_group_name_H-M   'P 1'
#
loop_
_entity.id
_entity.type
_entity.pdbx_description
1 polymer ?
#
loop_
_entity_poly.entity_id
_entity_poly.type
_entity_poly.pdbx_seq_one_letter_code
_entity_poly.pdbx_strand_id
1 'polypeptide(L)'
;MINAVLEAIPTYAMGYFRLPITLLWKIQSMISNFWWSNRSQHKIHWVAWQRLCESKLVGGMGFRQSCLFNLVMLAKQLWRIWRFLDRLLSRVLRACYFPSGDILTASMEPDPPSRGGA
;
A
#
# COMPACT_ATOMS: atom_id res chain seq x y z
N MET A 1 -12.33 1.01 18.46
CA MET A 1 -11.60 2.30 18.49
C MET A 1 -10.14 2.14 18.07
N ILE A 2 -9.39 1.16 18.60
CA ILE A 2 -7.96 1.01 18.26
C ILE A 2 -7.70 0.55 16.81
N ASN A 3 -8.55 -0.31 16.24
CA ASN A 3 -8.42 -0.70 14.82
C ASN A 3 -8.52 0.50 13.87
N ALA A 4 -9.37 1.49 14.17
CA ALA A 4 -9.50 2.68 13.34
C ALA A 4 -8.20 3.51 13.30
N VAL A 5 -7.48 3.60 14.44
CA VAL A 5 -6.23 4.35 14.53
C VAL A 5 -5.06 3.55 13.95
N LEU A 6 -4.94 2.27 14.31
CA LEU A 6 -3.89 1.38 13.81
C LEU A 6 -4.00 1.14 12.30
N GLU A 7 -5.19 1.20 11.72
CA GLU A 7 -5.39 1.02 10.29
C GLU A 7 -5.24 2.35 9.54
N ALA A 8 -5.66 3.49 10.10
CA ALA A 8 -5.58 4.80 9.43
C ALA A 8 -4.14 5.25 9.11
N ILE A 9 -3.21 5.09 10.06
CA ILE A 9 -1.82 5.51 9.92
C ILE A 9 -1.12 4.80 8.74
N PRO A 10 -1.10 3.46 8.67
CA PRO A 10 -0.48 2.77 7.56
C PRO A 10 -1.32 2.91 6.28
N THR A 11 -2.65 3.08 6.36
CA THR A 11 -3.48 3.37 5.18
C THR A 11 -3.08 4.67 4.48
N TYR A 12 -2.78 5.72 5.25
CA TYR A 12 -2.28 6.97 4.68
C TYR A 12 -0.94 6.75 3.97
N ALA A 13 0.03 6.11 4.63
CA ALA A 13 1.34 5.82 4.03
C ALA A 13 1.26 4.91 2.80
N MET A 14 0.40 3.88 2.82
CA MET A 14 0.19 2.94 1.71
C MET A 14 -0.43 3.59 0.47
N GLY A 15 -1.15 4.71 0.62
CA GLY A 15 -1.74 5.43 -0.51
C GLY A 15 -0.72 6.15 -1.38
N TYR A 16 0.43 6.52 -0.82
CA TYR A 16 1.47 7.28 -1.52
C TYR A 16 2.73 6.45 -1.81
N PHE A 17 3.03 5.45 -0.97
CA PHE A 17 4.26 4.69 -1.07
C PHE A 17 4.01 3.19 -1.16
N ARG A 18 4.76 2.53 -2.06
CA ARG A 18 4.91 1.08 -2.06
C ARG A 18 5.79 0.70 -0.88
N LEU A 19 5.18 0.23 0.19
CA LEU A 19 5.88 -0.19 1.40
C LEU A 19 6.55 -1.56 1.16
N PRO A 20 7.74 -1.82 1.72
CA PRO A 20 8.37 -3.12 1.63
C PRO A 20 7.50 -4.17 2.34
N ILE A 21 7.40 -5.36 1.73
CA ILE A 21 6.60 -6.48 2.24
C ILE A 21 6.95 -6.83 3.68
N THR A 22 8.24 -6.74 4.03
CA THR A 22 8.73 -6.99 5.39
C THR A 22 8.13 -6.03 6.43
N LEU A 23 7.97 -4.75 6.08
CA LEU A 23 7.34 -3.74 6.96
C LEU A 23 5.84 -3.99 7.08
N LEU A 24 5.18 -4.35 5.99
CA LEU A 24 3.77 -4.71 5.98
C LEU A 24 3.48 -5.93 6.87
N TRP A 25 4.35 -6.95 6.82
CA TRP A 25 4.27 -8.11 7.72
C TRP A 25 4.52 -7.74 9.18
N LYS A 26 5.49 -6.87 9.48
CA LYS A 26 5.69 -6.37 10.85
C LYS A 26 4.44 -5.66 11.39
N ILE A 27 3.83 -4.79 10.59
CA ILE A 27 2.57 -4.12 10.95
C ILE A 27 1.46 -5.14 11.20
N GLN A 28 1.32 -6.12 10.30
CA GLN A 28 0.34 -7.19 10.43
C GLN A 28 0.56 -8.02 11.70
N SER A 29 1.81 -8.36 12.03
CA SER A 29 2.17 -9.02 13.29
C SER A 29 1.82 -8.16 14.50
N MET A 30 2.10 -6.86 14.49
CA MET A 30 1.71 -5.96 15.58
C MET A 30 0.20 -5.90 15.79
N ILE A 31 -0.58 -5.78 14.71
CA ILE A 31 -2.05 -5.80 14.77
C ILE A 31 -2.55 -7.17 15.27
N SER A 32 -1.93 -8.27 14.83
CA SER A 32 -2.30 -9.61 15.28
C SER A 32 -1.99 -9.85 16.76
N ASN A 33 -0.84 -9.39 17.22
CA ASN A 33 -0.42 -9.49 18.61
C ASN A 33 -1.29 -8.63 19.50
N PHE A 34 -1.72 -7.46 19.01
CA PHE A 34 -2.66 -6.58 19.67
C PHE A 34 -4.06 -7.21 19.75
N TRP A 35 -4.55 -7.79 18.65
CA TRP A 35 -5.86 -8.43 18.57
C TRP A 35 -5.98 -9.60 19.56
N TRP A 36 -4.95 -10.44 19.62
CA TRP A 36 -4.86 -11.54 20.58
C TRP A 36 -4.30 -11.09 21.95
N SER A 37 -4.15 -9.78 22.18
CA SER A 37 -3.66 -9.25 23.45
C SER A 37 -4.79 -9.16 24.47
N ASN A 38 -4.78 -10.07 25.43
CA ASN A 38 -5.45 -9.89 26.72
C ASN A 38 -4.40 -9.80 27.84
N ARG A 39 -4.77 -9.37 29.06
CA ARG A 39 -3.86 -9.13 30.19
C ARG A 39 -3.04 -10.36 30.66
N SER A 40 -3.27 -11.54 30.10
CA SER A 40 -2.58 -12.78 30.46
C SER A 40 -1.37 -13.04 29.56
N GLN A 41 -0.27 -13.45 30.18
CA GLN A 41 1.07 -13.64 29.61
C GLN A 41 1.14 -14.76 28.54
N HIS A 42 0.18 -15.69 28.51
CA HIS A 42 0.16 -16.81 27.55
C HIS A 42 -0.93 -16.62 26.50
N LYS A 43 -0.51 -16.45 25.24
CA LYS A 43 -1.40 -16.19 24.10
C LYS A 43 -1.35 -17.37 23.13
N ILE A 44 -2.50 -18.02 22.93
CA ILE A 44 -2.67 -19.04 21.90
C ILE A 44 -3.32 -18.36 20.70
N HIS A 45 -2.64 -18.37 19.56
CA HIS A 45 -3.22 -17.95 18.28
C HIS A 45 -4.12 -19.07 17.75
N TRP A 46 -5.40 -19.05 18.11
CA TRP A 46 -6.36 -20.09 17.73
C TRP A 46 -6.65 -20.15 16.22
N VAL A 47 -6.50 -19.03 15.53
CA VAL A 47 -6.80 -18.91 14.10
C VAL A 47 -5.66 -18.17 13.41
N ALA A 48 -5.17 -18.73 12.31
CA ALA A 48 -4.17 -18.09 11.47
C ALA A 48 -4.68 -16.72 10.99
N TRP A 49 -3.81 -15.70 11.06
CA TRP A 49 -4.18 -14.33 10.70
C TRP A 49 -4.72 -14.21 9.27
N GLN A 50 -4.22 -15.04 8.34
CA GLN A 50 -4.72 -15.08 6.97
C GLN A 50 -6.21 -15.43 6.88
N ARG A 51 -6.70 -16.37 7.70
CA ARG A 51 -8.14 -16.72 7.72
C ARG A 51 -9.00 -15.60 8.31
N LEU A 52 -8.46 -14.83 9.26
CA LEU A 52 -9.13 -13.63 9.77
C LEU A 52 -9.25 -12.54 8.69
N CYS A 53 -8.31 -12.48 7.76
CA CYS A 53 -8.34 -11.56 6.63
C CYS A 53 -9.30 -11.95 5.49
N GLU A 54 -9.85 -13.15 5.51
CA GLU A 54 -10.84 -13.55 4.51
C GLU A 54 -12.17 -12.81 4.70
N SER A 55 -12.99 -12.79 3.65
CA SER A 55 -14.30 -12.15 3.70
C SER A 55 -15.22 -12.86 4.70
N LYS A 56 -16.17 -12.11 5.30
CA LYS A 56 -17.17 -12.68 6.21
C LYS A 56 -18.02 -13.78 5.57
N LEU A 57 -18.20 -13.73 4.25
CA LEU A 57 -18.94 -14.74 3.48
C LEU A 57 -18.27 -16.12 3.50
N VAL A 58 -16.95 -16.17 3.68
CA VAL A 58 -16.15 -17.41 3.70
C VAL A 58 -15.75 -17.77 5.15
N GLY A 59 -16.32 -17.09 6.16
CA GLY A 59 -16.04 -17.34 7.57
C GLY A 59 -14.82 -16.59 8.13
N GLY A 60 -14.27 -15.62 7.39
CA GLY A 60 -13.26 -14.70 7.90
C GLY A 60 -13.86 -13.50 8.64
N MET A 61 -13.01 -12.62 9.19
CA MET A 61 -13.47 -11.39 9.87
C MET A 61 -13.47 -10.15 8.98
N GLY A 62 -12.96 -10.26 7.75
CA GLY A 62 -12.84 -9.15 6.81
C GLY A 62 -11.70 -8.20 7.11
N PHE A 63 -10.67 -8.63 7.86
CA PHE A 63 -9.45 -7.83 8.02
C PHE A 63 -8.74 -7.67 6.67
N ARG A 64 -8.18 -6.49 6.41
CA ARG A 64 -7.44 -6.26 5.15
C ARG A 64 -6.04 -6.84 5.25
N GLN A 65 -5.62 -7.57 4.22
CA GLN A 65 -4.21 -7.90 4.05
C GLN A 65 -3.46 -6.64 3.59
N SER A 66 -2.57 -6.11 4.43
CA SER A 66 -1.86 -4.84 4.19
C SER A 66 -1.10 -4.84 2.85
N CYS A 67 -0.51 -5.97 2.45
CA CYS A 67 0.22 -6.07 1.18
C CYS A 67 -0.67 -5.85 -0.04
N LEU A 68 -1.82 -6.53 -0.07
CA LEU A 68 -2.76 -6.44 -1.17
C LEU A 68 -3.46 -5.09 -1.17
N PHE A 69 -3.73 -4.55 0.01
CA PHE A 69 -4.33 -3.23 0.17
C PHE A 69 -3.41 -2.10 -0.33
N ASN A 70 -2.10 -2.15 -0.05
CA ASN A 70 -1.14 -1.19 -0.59
C ASN A 70 -1.18 -1.18 -2.12
N LEU A 71 -1.09 -2.36 -2.74
CA LEU A 71 -1.13 -2.47 -4.19
C LEU A 71 -2.43 -1.90 -4.79
N VAL A 72 -3.58 -2.23 -4.19
CA VAL A 72 -4.89 -1.72 -4.61
C VAL A 72 -4.97 -0.20 -4.46
N MET A 73 -4.41 0.37 -3.39
CA MET A 73 -4.38 1.82 -3.18
C MET A 73 -3.52 2.53 -4.23
N LEU A 74 -2.34 1.99 -4.54
CA LEU A 74 -1.49 2.51 -5.61
C LEU A 74 -2.18 2.41 -6.97
N ALA A 75 -2.82 1.28 -7.27
CA ALA A 75 -3.59 1.12 -8.50
C ALA A 75 -4.75 2.12 -8.60
N LYS A 76 -5.46 2.39 -7.49
CA LYS A 76 -6.51 3.41 -7.44
C LYS A 76 -5.96 4.82 -7.68
N GLN A 77 -4.78 5.13 -7.15
CA GLN A 77 -4.14 6.42 -7.37
C GLN A 77 -3.64 6.56 -8.81
N LEU A 78 -3.05 5.49 -9.36
CA LEU A 78 -2.65 5.40 -10.76
C LEU A 78 -3.84 5.62 -11.70
N TRP A 79 -4.96 4.96 -11.42
CA TRP A 79 -6.20 5.11 -12.18
C TRP A 79 -6.72 6.56 -12.18
N ARG A 80 -6.60 7.27 -11.05
CA ARG A 80 -6.99 8.70 -10.97
C ARG A 80 -6.10 9.58 -11.83
N ILE A 81 -4.80 9.31 -11.85
CA ILE A 81 -3.83 10.05 -12.69
C ILE A 81 -4.14 9.79 -14.17
N TRP A 82 -4.41 8.53 -14.52
CA TRP A 82 -4.73 8.13 -15.88
C TRP A 82 -6.04 8.76 -16.39
N ARG A 83 -7.10 8.77 -15.57
CA ARG A 83 -8.40 9.32 -15.96
C ARG A 83 -8.47 10.85 -15.95
N PHE A 84 -7.61 11.52 -15.19
CA PHE A 84 -7.60 12.98 -15.05
C PHE A 84 -6.22 13.56 -15.36
N LEU A 85 -5.80 13.46 -16.62
CA LEU A 85 -4.52 13.94 -17.13
C LEU A 85 -4.34 15.47 -17.03
N ASP A 86 -5.44 16.24 -16.96
CA ASP A 86 -5.41 17.71 -16.93
C ASP A 86 -5.12 18.32 -15.54
N ARG A 87 -5.05 17.52 -14.48
CA ARG A 87 -4.76 18.05 -13.14
C ARG A 87 -3.28 18.41 -12.98
N LEU A 88 -2.99 19.34 -12.08
CA LEU A 88 -1.60 19.76 -11.81
C LEU A 88 -0.69 18.57 -11.47
N LEU A 89 -1.18 17.66 -10.63
CA LEU A 89 -0.43 16.46 -10.22
C LEU A 89 -0.07 15.55 -11.42
N SER A 90 -1.02 15.28 -12.32
CA SER A 90 -0.78 14.43 -13.49
C SER A 90 0.16 15.10 -14.48
N ARG A 91 0.08 16.43 -14.64
CA ARG A 91 1.00 17.21 -15.48
C ARG A 91 2.43 17.20 -14.93
N VAL A 92 2.60 17.39 -13.62
CA VAL A 92 3.90 17.33 -12.96
C VAL A 92 4.49 15.93 -13.05
N LEU A 93 3.70 14.89 -12.75
CA LEU A 93 4.15 13.50 -12.85
C LEU A 93 4.53 13.12 -14.27
N ARG A 94 3.77 13.58 -15.27
CA ARG A 94 4.11 13.38 -16.68
C ARG A 94 5.42 14.04 -17.05
N ALA A 95 5.65 15.29 -16.62
CA ALA A 95 6.90 15.98 -16.89
C ALA A 95 8.11 15.32 -16.22
N CYS A 96 7.96 14.75 -15.02
CA CYS A 96 9.06 14.14 -14.27
C CYS A 96 9.37 12.70 -14.69
N TYR A 97 8.36 11.89 -14.99
CA TYR A 97 8.52 10.43 -15.13
C TYR A 97 8.24 9.89 -16.53
N PHE A 98 7.45 10.58 -17.35
CA PHE A 98 7.10 10.12 -18.70
C PHE A 98 6.85 11.32 -19.64
N PRO A 99 7.91 12.10 -19.95
CA PRO A 99 7.77 13.31 -20.75
C PRO A 99 7.27 13.03 -22.18
N SER A 100 7.62 11.87 -22.73
CA SER A 100 7.35 11.49 -24.12
C SER A 100 6.28 10.41 -24.28
N GLY A 101 5.74 9.86 -23.19
CA GLY A 101 4.90 8.66 -23.22
C GLY A 101 3.67 8.71 -22.32
N ASP A 102 2.85 7.67 -22.39
CA ASP A 102 1.75 7.42 -21.45
C ASP A 102 2.25 6.59 -20.25
N ILE A 103 1.56 6.69 -19.12
CA ILE A 103 1.94 6.07 -17.85
C ILE A 103 2.05 4.53 -17.94
N LEU A 104 1.29 3.92 -18.87
CA LEU A 104 1.28 2.47 -19.11
C LEU A 104 2.44 2.02 -20.03
N THR A 105 2.96 2.96 -20.83
CA THR A 105 4.05 2.73 -21.80
C THR A 105 5.40 3.24 -21.29
N ALA A 106 5.41 3.88 -20.11
CA ALA A 106 6.61 4.40 -19.48
C ALA A 106 7.54 3.23 -19.10
N SER A 107 8.48 2.92 -20.00
CA SER A 107 9.63 2.11 -19.66
C SER A 107 10.57 2.97 -18.81
N MET A 108 11.20 2.36 -17.81
CA MET A 108 12.27 3.00 -17.05
C MET A 108 13.44 3.20 -18.02
N GLU A 109 13.44 4.32 -18.76
CA GLU A 109 14.61 4.69 -19.56
C GLU A 109 15.79 4.85 -18.60
N PRO A 110 16.95 4.26 -18.89
CA PRO A 110 18.15 4.51 -18.11
C PRO A 110 18.44 6.00 -18.16
N ASP A 111 18.80 6.58 -17.01
CA ASP A 111 19.10 8.01 -16.87
C ASP A 111 19.91 8.50 -18.08
N PRO A 112 19.51 9.61 -18.73
CA PRO A 112 20.33 10.19 -19.77
C PRO A 112 21.69 10.54 -19.15
N PRO A 113 22.82 10.24 -19.83
CA PRO A 113 24.14 10.56 -19.30
C PRO A 113 24.16 12.03 -18.95
N SER A 114 24.55 12.32 -17.71
CA SER A 114 24.72 13.66 -17.18
C SER A 114 25.37 14.53 -18.26
N ARG A 115 24.64 15.56 -18.70
CA ARG A 115 25.19 16.60 -19.55
C ARG A 115 26.41 17.19 -18.85
N GLY A 116 27.59 16.75 -19.27
CA GLY A 116 28.81 17.51 -19.09
C GLY A 116 28.69 18.81 -19.86
N GLY A 117 28.54 19.92 -19.15
CA GLY A 117 29.03 21.23 -19.55
C GLY A 117 30.03 21.63 -18.45
N ALA A 118 31.33 21.71 -18.76
CA ALA A 118 31.97 22.88 -19.39
C ALA A 118 31.92 24.10 -18.47
#